data_AF-A0A2V7T451-F1
#
_entry.id   AF-A0A2V7T451-F1
#
_cell.length_a   1.000
_cell.length_b   1.000
_cell.length_c   1.000
_cell.angle_alpha   90.00
_cell.angle_beta   90.00
_cell.angle_gamma   90.00
#
_symmetry.space_group_name_H-M   'P 1'
#
loop_
_entity.id
_entity.type
_entity.pdbx_description
1 polymer ?
#
loop_
_entity_poly.entity_id
_entity_poly.type
_entity_poly.pdbx_seq_one_letter_code
_entity_poly.pdbx_strand_id
1 'polypeptide(L)'
;MTPAVYTSAQWDGEYGAIFFKRAPPPACPACHRTGFFGPRKVNDRRYSLCKFCGAYQAIGGERTRCVATVHGCSKWPMVAAAPYLWWVQPDETGYDCPYCGQHVQVAAAVVKRPSEDPAHPWARVPQHMSFEQAAAFWLSQGRPRVYL
;
A
#
# COMPACT_ATOMS: atom_id res chain seq x y z
N MET A 1 -8.55 -20.18 6.83
CA MET A 1 -7.11 -20.07 7.09
C MET A 1 -6.46 -19.36 5.91
N THR A 2 -5.76 -18.24 6.14
CA THR A 2 -4.93 -17.66 5.06
C THR A 2 -3.71 -18.57 4.92
N PRO A 3 -3.32 -19.03 3.72
CA PRO A 3 -2.16 -19.90 3.60
C PRO A 3 -0.93 -19.21 4.17
N ALA A 4 -0.09 -19.99 4.86
CA ALA A 4 1.14 -19.50 5.48
C ALA A 4 2.08 -18.88 4.43
N VAL A 5 1.99 -19.34 3.17
CA VAL A 5 2.78 -18.88 2.03
C VAL A 5 1.85 -18.31 0.96
N TYR A 6 2.16 -17.10 0.50
CA TYR A 6 1.46 -16.46 -0.62
C TYR A 6 2.03 -16.96 -1.94
N THR A 7 1.21 -17.59 -2.78
CA THR A 7 1.68 -18.26 -4.00
C THR A 7 1.49 -17.40 -5.25
N SER A 8 2.18 -17.75 -6.34
CA SER A 8 1.97 -17.12 -7.65
C SER A 8 0.54 -17.25 -8.13
N ALA A 9 -0.08 -18.42 -7.96
CA ALA A 9 -1.48 -18.64 -8.37
C ALA A 9 -2.45 -17.72 -7.61
N GLN A 10 -2.19 -17.47 -6.32
CA GLN A 10 -2.99 -16.51 -5.55
C GLN A 10 -2.80 -15.08 -6.03
N TRP A 11 -1.55 -14.67 -6.25
CA TRP A 11 -1.26 -13.34 -6.77
C TRP A 11 -1.90 -13.13 -8.15
N ASP A 12 -1.76 -14.08 -9.06
CA ASP A 12 -2.33 -14.02 -10.42
C ASP A 12 -3.87 -14.00 -10.36
N GLY A 13 -4.48 -14.76 -9.45
CA GLY A 13 -5.92 -14.76 -9.22
C GLY A 13 -6.45 -13.43 -8.68
N GLU A 14 -5.79 -12.86 -7.66
CA GLU A 14 -6.12 -11.54 -7.11
C GLU A 14 -5.94 -10.44 -8.15
N TYR A 15 -4.83 -10.49 -8.91
CA TYR A 15 -4.52 -9.50 -9.94
C TYR A 15 -5.57 -9.56 -11.06
N GLY A 16 -5.91 -10.75 -11.54
CA GLY A 16 -6.93 -10.94 -12.55
C GLY A 16 -8.33 -10.54 -12.06
N ALA A 17 -8.66 -10.80 -10.80
CA ALA A 17 -9.94 -10.38 -10.24
C ALA A 17 -10.09 -8.85 -10.23
N ILE A 18 -9.09 -8.13 -9.75
CA ILE A 18 -9.15 -6.66 -9.62
C ILE A 18 -9.01 -6.00 -10.99
N PHE A 19 -7.96 -6.30 -11.75
CA PHE A 19 -7.61 -5.51 -12.94
C PHE A 19 -8.25 -6.01 -14.24
N PHE A 20 -8.60 -7.30 -14.35
CA PHE A 20 -9.26 -7.82 -15.55
C PHE A 20 -10.77 -7.96 -15.37
N LYS A 21 -11.22 -8.46 -14.21
CA LYS A 21 -12.65 -8.64 -13.91
C LYS A 21 -13.28 -7.44 -13.19
N ARG A 22 -12.50 -6.40 -12.86
CA ARG A 22 -12.98 -5.19 -12.15
C ARG A 22 -13.73 -5.51 -10.86
N ALA A 23 -13.27 -6.53 -10.13
CA ALA A 23 -13.82 -6.84 -8.83
C ALA A 23 -13.52 -5.71 -7.82
N PRO A 24 -14.41 -5.47 -6.83
CA PRO A 24 -14.14 -4.55 -5.74
C PRO A 24 -12.80 -4.86 -5.04
N PRO A 25 -12.03 -3.83 -4.61
CA PRO A 25 -10.80 -4.07 -3.87
C PRO A 25 -11.07 -4.89 -2.60
N PRO A 26 -10.30 -5.97 -2.35
CA PRO A 26 -10.54 -6.85 -1.22
C PRO A 26 -10.26 -6.16 0.12
N ALA A 27 -10.83 -6.72 1.19
CA ALA A 27 -10.47 -6.34 2.55
C ALA A 27 -9.05 -6.80 2.89
N CYS A 28 -8.29 -5.96 3.59
CA CYS A 28 -7.00 -6.37 4.11
C CYS A 28 -7.17 -7.51 5.14
N PRO A 29 -6.42 -8.62 5.06
CA PRO A 29 -6.51 -9.70 6.03
C PRO A 29 -5.99 -9.34 7.44
N ALA A 30 -5.31 -8.20 7.58
CA ALA A 30 -4.73 -7.75 8.86
C ALA A 30 -5.52 -6.62 9.53
N CYS A 31 -6.08 -5.68 8.77
CA CYS A 31 -6.82 -4.53 9.31
C CYS A 31 -8.26 -4.41 8.81
N HIS A 32 -8.71 -5.33 7.95
CA HIS A 32 -10.06 -5.42 7.38
C HIS A 32 -10.54 -4.22 6.55
N ARG A 33 -9.73 -3.15 6.43
CA ARG A 33 -10.01 -2.00 5.56
C ARG A 33 -9.99 -2.44 4.09
N THR A 34 -10.98 -2.00 3.34
CA THR A 34 -11.09 -2.17 1.88
C THR A 34 -10.51 -0.95 1.17
N GLY A 35 -10.13 -1.11 -0.12
CA GLY A 35 -9.63 0.00 -0.95
C GLY A 35 -8.16 0.40 -0.73
N PHE A 36 -7.41 -0.36 0.07
CA PHE A 36 -5.97 -0.15 0.31
C PHE A 36 -5.09 -1.38 0.08
N PHE A 37 -5.69 -2.56 0.02
CA PHE A 37 -5.02 -3.85 -0.08
C PHE A 37 -5.21 -4.45 -1.45
N GLY A 38 -4.13 -4.98 -2.02
CA GLY A 38 -4.15 -5.63 -3.32
C GLY A 38 -2.77 -6.10 -3.77
N PRO A 39 -2.73 -6.85 -4.88
CA PRO A 39 -1.53 -7.37 -5.52
C PRO A 39 -0.78 -6.25 -6.25
N ARG A 40 0.55 -6.32 -6.25
CA ARG A 40 1.47 -5.34 -6.79
C ARG A 40 2.65 -6.02 -7.48
N LYS A 41 3.19 -5.33 -8.48
CA LYS A 41 4.40 -5.71 -9.19
C LYS A 41 5.33 -4.51 -9.28
N VAL A 42 6.58 -4.68 -8.86
CA VAL A 42 7.66 -3.72 -9.07
C VAL A 42 8.84 -4.51 -9.62
N ASN A 43 9.28 -4.17 -10.82
CA ASN A 43 10.21 -5.01 -11.60
C ASN A 43 9.66 -6.45 -11.66
N ASP A 44 10.46 -7.45 -11.30
CA ASP A 44 10.04 -8.86 -11.27
C ASP A 44 9.43 -9.30 -9.92
N ARG A 45 9.43 -8.42 -8.91
CA ARG A 45 8.90 -8.72 -7.58
C ARG A 45 7.37 -8.58 -7.58
N ARG A 46 6.69 -9.69 -7.29
CA ARG A 46 5.24 -9.78 -7.09
C ARG A 46 4.93 -9.97 -5.60
N TYR A 47 3.99 -9.18 -5.09
CA TYR A 47 3.65 -9.13 -3.67
C TYR A 47 2.24 -8.55 -3.46
N SER A 48 1.68 -8.70 -2.26
CA SER A 48 0.51 -7.95 -1.81
C SER A 48 0.92 -6.93 -0.75
N LEU A 49 0.23 -5.80 -0.70
CA LEU A 49 0.47 -4.77 0.32
C LEU A 49 -0.80 -3.99 0.65
N CYS A 50 -1.07 -3.80 1.93
CA CYS A 50 -2.06 -2.86 2.43
C CYS A 50 -1.42 -1.50 2.72
N LYS A 51 -1.80 -0.47 1.98
CA LYS A 51 -1.32 0.91 2.19
C LYS A 51 -1.88 1.56 3.46
N PHE A 52 -2.84 0.95 4.15
CA PHE A 52 -3.39 1.50 5.39
C PHE A 52 -2.63 1.01 6.64
N CYS A 53 -2.28 -0.27 6.71
CA CYS A 53 -1.64 -0.86 7.90
C CYS A 53 -0.21 -1.39 7.68
N GLY A 54 0.27 -1.41 6.44
CA GLY A 54 1.60 -1.89 6.07
C GLY A 54 1.73 -3.42 5.98
N ALA A 55 0.63 -4.17 6.06
CA ALA A 55 0.68 -5.63 5.87
C ALA A 55 1.18 -5.95 4.46
N TYR A 56 2.32 -6.64 4.39
CA TYR A 56 3.04 -6.97 3.16
C TYR A 56 3.26 -8.49 3.09
N GLN A 57 3.15 -9.06 1.89
CA GLN A 57 3.51 -10.46 1.68
C GLN A 57 4.06 -10.67 0.26
N ALA A 58 5.30 -11.13 0.14
CA ALA A 58 5.90 -11.51 -1.15
C ALA A 58 5.42 -12.89 -1.58
N ILE A 59 5.46 -13.21 -2.87
CA ILE A 59 5.32 -14.60 -3.31
C ILE A 59 6.41 -15.45 -2.63
N GLY A 60 6.02 -16.61 -2.08
CA GLY A 60 6.91 -17.51 -1.36
C GLY A 60 7.27 -17.04 0.05
N GLY A 61 6.87 -15.84 0.44
CA GLY A 61 7.20 -15.24 1.73
C GLY A 61 6.08 -15.32 2.75
N GLU A 62 6.48 -15.24 4.02
CA GLU A 62 5.57 -14.99 5.12
C GLU A 62 5.06 -13.55 5.11
N ARG A 63 3.95 -13.33 5.80
CA ARG A 63 3.42 -11.98 5.99
C ARG A 63 4.31 -11.22 6.98
N THR A 64 4.72 -10.03 6.58
CA THR A 64 5.40 -9.08 7.46
C THR A 64 4.64 -7.76 7.52
N ARG A 65 5.08 -6.87 8.40
CA ARG A 65 4.50 -5.54 8.57
C ARG A 65 5.54 -4.47 8.28
N CYS A 66 5.43 -3.83 7.13
CA CYS A 66 6.31 -2.75 6.73
C CYS A 66 6.26 -1.56 7.69
N VAL A 67 7.36 -0.80 7.70
CA VAL A 67 7.47 0.49 8.39
C VAL A 67 6.96 1.59 7.47
N ALA A 68 6.10 2.47 7.99
CA ALA A 68 5.65 3.65 7.26
C ALA A 68 6.67 4.77 7.40
N THR A 69 7.07 5.34 6.28
CA THR A 69 7.98 6.49 6.25
C THR A 69 7.43 7.60 5.36
N VAL A 70 7.80 8.84 5.68
CA VAL A 70 7.55 10.03 4.86
C VAL A 70 8.84 10.81 4.75
N HIS A 71 9.19 11.21 3.54
CA HIS A 71 10.29 12.13 3.32
C HIS A 71 9.75 13.56 3.09
N GLY A 72 10.42 14.55 3.68
CA GLY A 72 9.95 15.95 3.70
C GLY A 72 10.38 16.83 2.51
N CYS A 73 10.91 16.26 1.42
CA CYS A 73 11.30 17.10 0.28
C CYS A 73 10.09 17.79 -0.39
N SER A 74 10.33 18.93 -1.04
CA SER A 74 9.31 19.72 -1.74
C SER A 74 8.58 18.97 -2.86
N LYS A 75 9.19 17.92 -3.41
CA LYS A 75 8.60 17.07 -4.46
C LYS A 75 7.83 15.86 -3.90
N TRP A 76 7.76 15.71 -2.58
CA TRP A 76 7.08 14.58 -1.98
C TRP A 76 5.57 14.69 -2.20
N PRO A 77 4.90 13.66 -2.74
CA PRO A 77 3.51 13.78 -3.14
C PRO A 77 2.57 13.79 -1.94
N MET A 78 1.49 14.56 -2.08
CA MET A 78 0.31 14.50 -1.21
C MET A 78 -0.74 13.59 -1.85
N VAL A 79 -1.34 12.69 -1.07
CA VAL A 79 -2.40 11.80 -1.52
C VAL A 79 -3.50 11.75 -0.46
N ALA A 80 -4.74 12.01 -0.87
CA ALA A 80 -5.90 12.05 0.04
C ALA A 80 -5.63 12.88 1.31
N ALA A 81 -5.18 14.12 1.11
CA ALA A 81 -4.86 15.10 2.14
C ALA A 81 -3.76 14.70 3.14
N ALA A 82 -2.93 13.71 2.83
CA ALA A 82 -1.77 13.31 3.65
C ALA A 82 -0.51 13.13 2.80
N PRO A 83 0.71 13.28 3.37
CA PRO A 83 1.94 12.90 2.68
C PRO A 83 1.91 11.43 2.26
N TYR A 84 2.42 11.14 1.08
CA TYR A 84 2.50 9.77 0.58
C TYR A 84 3.38 8.91 1.49
N LEU A 85 2.82 7.78 1.96
CA LEU A 85 3.57 6.83 2.77
C LEU A 85 4.43 5.92 1.90
N TRP A 86 5.74 6.00 2.09
CA TRP A 86 6.70 5.03 1.57
C TRP A 86 6.85 3.88 2.55
N TRP A 87 6.57 2.66 2.08
CA TRP A 87 6.56 1.46 2.92
C TRP A 87 7.85 0.70 2.72
N VAL A 88 8.64 0.60 3.77
CA VAL A 88 9.94 -0.09 3.77
C VAL A 88 9.84 -1.42 4.52
N GLN A 89 10.65 -2.39 4.14
CA GLN A 89 10.78 -3.64 4.89
C GLN A 89 11.36 -3.37 6.29
N PRO A 90 11.06 -4.21 7.29
CA PRO A 90 11.50 -3.96 8.67
C PRO A 90 13.02 -3.91 8.86
N ASP A 91 13.77 -4.58 7.99
CA ASP A 91 15.23 -4.69 8.00
C ASP A 91 15.93 -3.63 7.13
N GLU A 92 15.18 -2.84 6.35
CA GLU A 92 15.74 -1.74 5.57
C GLU A 92 16.09 -0.55 6.48
N THR A 93 17.34 -0.09 6.39
CA THR A 93 17.85 1.05 7.20
C THR A 93 17.81 2.38 6.45
N GLY A 94 17.76 2.36 5.11
CA GLY A 94 17.70 3.55 4.29
C GLY A 94 17.21 3.28 2.87
N TYR A 95 16.82 4.32 2.17
CA TYR A 95 16.42 4.28 0.75
C TYR A 95 16.68 5.61 0.07
N ASP A 96 16.87 5.60 -1.25
CA ASP A 96 16.97 6.83 -2.03
C ASP A 96 15.58 7.35 -2.39
N CYS A 97 15.32 8.62 -2.08
CA CYS A 97 14.07 9.25 -2.42
C CYS A 97 13.89 9.31 -3.95
N PRO A 98 12.81 8.72 -4.51
CA PRO A 98 12.62 8.68 -5.96
C PRO A 98 12.30 10.04 -6.60
N TYR A 99 12.15 11.10 -5.80
CA TYR A 99 11.79 12.45 -6.29
C TYR A 99 12.94 13.45 -6.24
N CYS A 100 13.75 13.43 -5.17
CA CYS A 100 14.87 14.35 -4.98
C CYS A 100 16.24 13.66 -5.05
N GLY A 101 16.29 12.33 -5.08
CA GLY A 101 17.53 11.54 -5.14
C GLY A 101 18.33 11.50 -3.84
N GLN A 102 17.88 12.19 -2.78
CA GLN A 102 18.57 12.15 -1.49
C GLN A 102 18.39 10.81 -0.81
N HIS A 103 19.45 10.35 -0.15
CA HIS A 103 19.40 9.18 0.70
C HIS A 103 18.64 9.48 2.01
N VAL A 104 17.63 8.70 2.32
CA VAL A 104 16.77 8.83 3.50
C VAL A 104 17.07 7.71 4.48
N GLN A 105 17.46 8.07 5.71
CA GLN A 105 17.57 7.13 6.81
C GLN A 105 16.17 6.79 7.33
N VAL A 106 15.82 5.49 7.39
CA VAL A 106 14.49 5.04 7.79
C VAL A 106 14.13 5.55 9.19
N ALA A 107 15.05 5.43 10.15
CA ALA A 107 14.84 5.87 11.53
C ALA A 107 14.44 7.36 11.65
N ALA A 108 14.94 8.22 10.76
CA ALA A 108 14.63 9.65 10.75
C ALA A 108 13.32 10.00 10.01
N ALA A 109 12.74 9.05 9.27
CA ALA A 109 11.58 9.25 8.42
C ALA A 109 10.33 8.47 8.88
N VAL A 110 10.43 7.69 9.97
CA VAL A 110 9.33 6.88 10.50
C VAL A 110 8.16 7.77 10.93
N VAL A 111 6.96 7.37 10.52
CA VAL A 111 5.69 7.98 10.96
C VAL A 111 4.73 6.92 11.47
N LYS A 112 3.68 7.33 12.20
CA LYS A 112 2.60 6.43 12.57
C LYS A 112 1.89 5.92 11.31
N ARG A 113 1.52 4.64 11.33
CA ARG A 113 0.70 4.06 10.26
C ARG A 113 -0.72 4.60 10.38
N PRO A 114 -1.47 4.74 9.27
CA PRO A 114 -2.88 5.13 9.32
C PRO A 114 -3.73 4.24 10.24
N SER A 115 -3.43 2.95 10.31
CA SER A 115 -4.11 2.02 11.22
C SER A 115 -3.85 2.28 12.71
N GLU A 116 -2.87 3.11 13.05
CA GLU A 116 -2.44 3.44 14.42
C GLU A 116 -2.75 4.90 14.78
N ASP A 117 -3.30 5.65 13.84
CA ASP A 117 -3.64 7.05 13.98
C ASP A 117 -5.08 7.29 13.49
N PRO A 118 -6.07 7.31 14.41
CA PRO A 118 -7.46 7.59 14.07
C PRO A 118 -7.68 8.97 13.43
N ALA A 119 -6.77 9.93 13.65
CA ALA A 119 -6.85 11.26 13.07
C ALA A 119 -6.27 11.32 11.65
N HIS A 120 -5.57 10.27 11.20
CA HIS A 120 -4.97 10.24 9.87
C HIS A 120 -6.05 10.43 8.79
N PRO A 121 -5.87 11.32 7.80
CA PRO A 121 -6.89 11.61 6.78
C PRO A 121 -7.42 10.35 6.07
N TRP A 122 -6.55 9.36 5.85
CA TRP A 122 -6.92 8.09 5.24
C TRP A 122 -7.90 7.25 6.05
N ALA A 123 -8.14 7.52 7.33
CA ALA A 123 -9.21 6.87 8.10
C ALA A 123 -10.61 7.21 7.53
N ARG A 124 -10.76 8.37 6.89
CA ARG A 124 -12.01 8.85 6.30
C ARG A 124 -12.25 8.38 4.87
N VAL A 125 -11.28 7.69 4.26
CA VAL A 125 -11.44 7.13 2.90
C VAL A 125 -12.60 6.13 2.90
N PRO A 126 -13.55 6.25 1.95
CA PRO A 126 -14.70 5.36 1.84
C PRO A 126 -14.32 3.87 1.71
N GLN A 127 -15.21 3.00 2.17
CA GLN A 127 -15.02 1.55 2.17
C GLN A 127 -16.10 0.87 1.30
N HIS A 128 -15.85 -0.38 0.91
CA HIS A 128 -16.79 -1.24 0.18
C HIS A 128 -17.25 -0.65 -1.16
N MET A 129 -16.41 0.19 -1.76
CA MET A 129 -16.64 0.76 -3.10
C MET A 129 -16.51 -0.33 -4.17
N SER A 130 -17.25 -0.17 -5.27
CA SER A 130 -16.97 -0.91 -6.51
C SER A 130 -15.57 -0.56 -7.04
N PHE A 131 -15.08 -1.33 -8.00
CA PHE A 131 -13.82 -1.01 -8.67
C PHE A 131 -13.84 0.40 -9.27
N GLU A 132 -14.90 0.76 -10.00
CA GLU A 132 -15.05 2.06 -10.66
C GLU A 132 -15.08 3.21 -9.65
N GLN A 133 -15.81 3.04 -8.54
CA GLN A 133 -15.89 4.03 -7.48
C GLN A 133 -14.53 4.23 -6.79
N ALA A 134 -13.85 3.14 -6.43
CA ALA A 134 -12.53 3.20 -5.83
C ALA A 134 -11.51 3.83 -6.80
N ALA A 135 -11.61 3.50 -8.10
CA ALA A 135 -10.74 4.05 -9.12
C ALA A 135 -10.93 5.55 -9.29
N ALA A 136 -12.18 5.99 -9.43
CA ALA A 136 -12.52 7.41 -9.52
C ALA A 136 -12.07 8.19 -8.28
N PHE A 137 -12.27 7.62 -7.08
CA PHE A 137 -11.78 8.20 -5.84
C PHE A 137 -10.26 8.41 -5.89
N TRP A 138 -9.48 7.35 -6.06
CA TRP A 138 -8.02 7.46 -6.01
C TRP A 138 -7.41 8.28 -7.16
N LEU A 139 -8.08 8.33 -8.32
CA LEU A 139 -7.78 9.27 -9.41
C LEU A 139 -7.89 10.72 -8.92
N SER A 140 -9.01 11.08 -8.30
CA SER A 140 -9.22 12.43 -7.77
C SER A 140 -8.30 12.79 -6.60
N GLN A 141 -7.78 11.78 -5.87
CA GLN A 141 -6.85 11.97 -4.75
C GLN A 141 -5.37 12.03 -5.18
N GLY A 142 -5.08 12.03 -6.49
CA GLY A 142 -3.77 12.34 -7.04
C GLY A 142 -2.86 11.15 -7.36
N ARG A 143 -3.22 9.89 -7.02
CA ARG A 143 -2.41 8.69 -7.35
C ARG A 143 -3.22 7.40 -7.49
N PRO A 144 -3.91 7.14 -8.60
CA PRO A 144 -4.76 5.94 -8.78
C PRO A 144 -3.99 4.62 -8.75
N ARG A 145 -2.84 4.54 -9.44
CA ARG A 145 -2.07 3.30 -9.66
C ARG A 145 -1.43 2.71 -8.39
N VAL A 146 -1.56 3.39 -7.26
CA VAL A 146 -0.91 3.01 -6.01
C VAL A 146 -1.89 2.43 -4.99
N TYR A 147 -3.21 2.58 -5.20
CA TYR A 147 -4.23 2.22 -4.19
C TYR A 147 -5.37 1.35 -4.72
N LEU A 148 -5.25 0.89 -5.97
CA LEU A 148 -6.09 -0.14 -6.59
C LEU A 148 -5.23 -1.36 -6.87
#